data_AF-A0A4P5YF92-F1
#
_entry.id   AF-A0A4P5YF92-F1
#
_cell.length_a   1.000
_cell.length_b   1.000
_cell.length_c   1.000
_cell.angle_alpha   90.00
_cell.angle_beta   90.00
_cell.angle_gamma   90.00
#
_symmetry.space_group_name_H-M   'P 1'
#
loop_
_entity.id
_entity.type
_entity.pdbx_description
1 polymer ?
#
loop_
_entity_poly.entity_id
_entity_poly.type
_entity_poly.pdbx_seq_one_letter_code
_entity_poly.pdbx_strand_id
1 'polypeptide(L)'
;MAARRGPLAVLAIALAVAAGVYLAVQLIARNVVATAGTLRPDLNLIEVAPPDLARHGFVLTGREPKSWSRISLRQIQDDRGSLTALRCTIAADEVPALLRWPPGSQRPVVDAAPDWWRQRSPFPVPEWFQPAGTQSRLYSASGAAGSAGLFANYDPATRLLHFWQWDSRGADSGSASAATVAAAPADADDLAAEIEQFLRRRSHPVGADGWLRCELAADPLVSAACPSLPVGAAVRAALYPWKDRHRYLLGVVGIDAGPAAALVEGRPLRQVTAADITKPWAFALPPGGAPSWLRAVGGQAHCLLVPGPGTVESGRWTAYEPHTRTLLVWDWAELTPRPPSADLCAPAAIAH
;
A
#
# COMPACT_ATOMS: atom_id res chain seq x y z
N MET A 1 42.48 9.38 67.11
CA MET A 1 41.42 10.40 67.27
C MET A 1 40.54 10.37 66.03
N ALA A 2 39.30 9.90 66.15
CA ALA A 2 38.37 9.84 65.03
C ALA A 2 37.75 11.23 64.81
N ALA A 3 38.05 11.86 63.66
CA ALA A 3 37.46 13.14 63.30
C ALA A 3 35.93 12.99 63.17
N ARG A 4 35.18 13.63 64.07
CA ARG A 4 33.71 13.70 64.00
C ARG A 4 33.33 14.41 62.70
N ARG A 5 32.70 13.69 61.77
CA ARG A 5 32.15 14.25 60.53
C ARG A 5 31.08 15.28 60.93
N GLY A 6 31.25 16.53 60.49
CA GLY A 6 30.31 17.61 60.80
C GLY A 6 28.91 17.31 60.25
N PRO A 7 27.85 17.93 60.81
CA PRO A 7 26.46 17.69 60.42
C PRO A 7 26.21 17.91 58.91
N LEU A 8 26.96 18.81 58.27
CA LEU A 8 26.94 19.02 56.83
C LEU A 8 27.48 17.81 56.03
N ALA A 9 28.49 17.11 56.54
CA ALA A 9 29.01 15.91 55.90
C ALA A 9 28.04 14.73 56.02
N VAL A 10 27.31 14.64 57.14
CA VAL A 10 26.24 13.64 57.31
C VAL A 10 25.08 13.92 56.36
N LEU A 11 24.67 15.19 56.22
CA LEU A 11 23.62 15.60 55.29
C LEU A 11 24.01 15.32 53.83
N ALA A 12 25.26 15.63 53.45
CA ALA A 12 25.77 15.39 52.10
C ALA A 12 25.80 13.89 51.76
N ILE A 13 26.20 13.04 52.71
CA ILE A 13 26.18 11.58 52.53
C ILE A 13 24.74 11.07 52.42
N ALA A 14 23.81 11.55 53.25
CA ALA A 14 22.40 11.16 53.16
C ALA A 14 21.76 11.56 51.82
N LEU A 15 22.07 12.76 51.32
CA LEU A 15 21.64 13.22 50.00
C LEU A 15 22.24 12.39 48.87
N ALA A 16 23.53 12.04 48.95
CA ALA A 16 24.18 11.19 47.96
C ALA A 16 23.58 9.77 47.92
N VAL A 17 23.27 9.20 49.09
CA VAL A 17 22.60 7.90 49.20
C VAL A 17 21.17 7.98 48.66
N ALA A 18 20.40 9.00 49.03
CA ALA A 18 19.04 9.19 48.52
C ALA A 18 19.01 9.40 47.00
N ALA A 19 19.94 10.19 46.45
CA ALA A 19 20.10 10.37 45.01
C ALA A 19 20.52 9.07 44.32
N GLY A 20 21.44 8.30 44.89
CA GLY A 20 21.86 7.00 44.38
C GLY A 20 20.73 5.97 44.36
N VAL A 21 19.93 5.89 45.43
CA VAL A 21 18.75 5.01 45.50
C VAL A 21 17.69 5.45 44.48
N TYR A 22 17.42 6.75 44.37
CA TYR A 22 16.49 7.28 43.38
C TYR A 22 16.93 6.97 41.95
N LEU A 23 18.22 7.17 41.63
CA LEU A 23 18.80 6.86 40.32
C LEU A 23 18.78 5.35 40.03
N ALA A 24 19.06 4.50 41.02
CA ALA A 24 19.00 3.05 40.88
C ALA A 24 17.57 2.56 40.65
N VAL A 25 16.58 3.09 41.38
CA VAL A 25 15.16 2.80 41.15
C VAL A 25 14.72 3.27 39.77
N GLN A 26 15.16 4.44 39.32
CA GLN A 26 14.86 4.94 37.97
C GLN A 26 15.53 4.12 36.87
N LEU A 27 16.77 3.64 37.08
CA LEU A 27 17.46 2.75 36.15
C LEU A 27 16.82 1.36 36.11
N ILE A 28 16.42 0.81 37.25
CA ILE A 28 15.68 -0.46 37.32
C ILE A 28 14.29 -0.30 36.72
N ALA A 29 13.55 0.78 36.99
CA ALA A 29 12.25 1.04 36.38
C ALA A 29 12.36 1.25 34.86
N ARG A 30 13.37 2.00 34.39
CA ARG A 30 13.63 2.16 32.95
C ARG A 30 14.07 0.86 32.30
N ASN A 31 14.91 0.05 32.96
CA ASN A 31 15.32 -1.24 32.42
C ASN A 31 14.19 -2.25 32.49
N VAL A 32 13.36 -2.27 33.54
CA VAL A 32 12.17 -3.14 33.61
C VAL A 32 11.12 -2.70 32.60
N VAL A 33 10.95 -1.41 32.31
CA VAL A 33 10.06 -0.91 31.23
C VAL A 33 10.65 -1.14 29.84
N ALA A 34 11.98 -1.09 29.67
CA ALA A 34 12.66 -1.38 28.42
C ALA A 34 12.76 -2.89 28.13
N THR A 35 12.84 -3.73 29.18
CA THR A 35 12.83 -5.20 29.07
C THR A 35 11.40 -5.74 29.06
N ALA A 36 10.45 -5.03 29.68
CA ALA A 36 9.01 -5.19 29.49
C ALA A 36 8.52 -4.27 28.36
N GLY A 37 9.23 -4.29 27.22
CA GLY A 37 8.58 -4.08 25.94
C GLY A 37 7.48 -5.13 25.83
N THR A 38 6.29 -4.74 26.28
CA THR A 38 5.17 -5.59 26.69
C THR A 38 4.85 -6.65 25.65
N LEU A 39 5.30 -7.88 25.89
CA LEU A 39 4.67 -9.08 25.33
C LEU A 39 3.21 -9.03 25.80
N ARG A 40 2.32 -8.51 24.97
CA ARG A 40 0.88 -8.64 25.22
C ARG A 40 0.56 -10.13 25.05
N PRO A 41 -0.28 -10.72 25.92
CA PRO A 41 -0.71 -12.11 25.72
C PRO A 41 -1.34 -12.24 24.33
N ASP A 42 -1.12 -13.38 23.65
CA ASP A 42 -1.82 -13.71 22.39
C ASP A 42 -3.31 -13.65 22.68
N LEU A 43 -3.95 -12.60 22.17
CA LEU A 43 -5.37 -12.37 22.34
C LEU A 43 -6.05 -13.07 21.16
N ASN A 44 -6.87 -14.07 21.42
CA ASN A 44 -7.66 -14.75 20.39
C ASN A 44 -9.13 -14.79 20.80
N LEU A 45 -9.93 -13.95 20.16
CA LEU A 45 -11.37 -13.79 20.38
C LEU A 45 -12.12 -14.22 19.13
N ILE A 46 -13.22 -14.93 19.31
CA ILE A 46 -14.02 -15.46 18.20
C ILE A 46 -15.47 -15.05 18.44
N GLU A 47 -16.03 -14.30 17.48
CA GLU A 47 -17.42 -13.82 17.46
C GLU A 47 -17.92 -13.16 18.76
N VAL A 48 -17.08 -12.31 19.36
CA VAL A 48 -17.37 -11.56 20.59
C VAL A 48 -18.15 -10.27 20.30
N ALA A 49 -19.03 -9.86 21.20
CA ALA A 49 -19.73 -8.58 21.11
C ALA A 49 -18.85 -7.41 21.58
N PRO A 50 -19.04 -6.18 21.07
CA PRO A 50 -18.22 -5.02 21.46
C PRO A 50 -18.08 -4.79 22.97
N PRO A 51 -19.16 -4.89 23.79
CA PRO A 51 -19.05 -4.67 25.24
C PRO A 51 -18.17 -5.70 25.96
N ASP A 52 -18.02 -6.89 25.37
CA ASP A 52 -17.28 -8.00 25.96
C ASP A 52 -15.78 -7.94 25.62
N LEU A 53 -15.37 -7.16 24.63
CA LEU A 53 -13.96 -7.00 24.25
C LEU A 53 -13.08 -6.60 25.45
N ALA A 54 -13.52 -5.63 26.25
CA ALA A 54 -12.78 -5.19 27.43
C ALA A 54 -12.66 -6.30 28.49
N ARG A 55 -13.69 -7.15 28.63
CA ARG A 55 -13.67 -8.30 29.55
C ARG A 55 -12.63 -9.33 29.15
N HIS A 56 -12.33 -9.41 27.86
CA HIS A 56 -11.33 -10.30 27.30
C HIS A 56 -9.94 -9.67 27.15
N GLY A 57 -9.72 -8.47 27.70
CA GLY A 57 -8.40 -7.83 27.72
C GLY A 57 -8.08 -6.98 26.50
N PHE A 58 -9.05 -6.74 25.61
CA PHE A 58 -8.90 -5.75 24.55
C PHE A 58 -9.02 -4.33 25.11
N VAL A 59 -8.09 -3.45 24.74
CA VAL A 59 -8.07 -2.06 25.24
C VAL A 59 -8.95 -1.18 24.34
N LEU A 60 -10.10 -0.78 24.87
CA LEU A 60 -10.96 0.22 24.24
C LEU A 60 -10.38 1.63 24.45
N THR A 61 -10.33 2.39 23.38
CA THR A 61 -9.78 3.75 23.25
C THR A 61 -10.85 4.83 23.20
N GLY A 62 -12.13 4.45 23.10
CA GLY A 62 -13.26 5.36 22.91
C GLY A 62 -13.43 5.85 21.47
N ARG A 63 -12.62 5.33 20.54
CA ARG A 63 -12.68 5.61 19.09
C ARG A 63 -13.19 4.42 18.28
N GLU A 64 -13.74 3.42 18.96
CA GLU A 64 -14.24 2.22 18.31
C GLU A 64 -15.45 2.54 17.43
N PRO A 65 -15.62 1.82 16.30
CA PRO A 65 -16.82 1.94 15.49
C PRO A 65 -18.08 1.65 16.29
N LYS A 66 -19.14 2.42 16.07
CA LYS A 66 -20.42 2.22 16.78
C LYS A 66 -21.18 1.02 16.25
N SER A 67 -21.00 0.71 14.96
CA SER A 67 -21.76 -0.34 14.27
C SER A 67 -21.06 -1.71 14.28
N TRP A 68 -19.81 -1.79 14.75
CA TRP A 68 -19.10 -3.06 14.67
C TRP A 68 -19.75 -4.13 15.56
N SER A 69 -19.76 -5.37 15.09
CA SER A 69 -20.32 -6.52 15.81
C SER A 69 -19.72 -7.84 15.31
N ARG A 70 -20.00 -8.94 16.02
CA ARG A 70 -19.49 -10.29 15.71
C ARG A 70 -17.98 -10.32 15.50
N ILE A 71 -17.26 -9.80 16.49
CA ILE A 71 -15.84 -9.47 16.39
C ILE A 71 -15.02 -10.72 16.67
N SER A 72 -14.31 -11.20 15.66
CA SER A 72 -13.21 -12.16 15.84
C SER A 72 -11.91 -11.38 15.70
N LEU A 73 -11.04 -11.46 16.70
CA LEU A 73 -9.82 -10.68 16.79
C LEU A 73 -8.68 -11.57 17.24
N ARG A 74 -7.58 -11.53 16.51
CA ARG A 74 -6.31 -12.06 16.96
C ARG A 74 -5.27 -10.95 17.07
N GLN A 75 -4.63 -10.80 18.22
CA GLN A 75 -3.49 -9.90 18.40
C GLN A 75 -2.31 -10.63 19.02
N ILE A 76 -1.18 -10.62 18.32
CA ILE A 76 0.08 -11.19 18.79
C ILE A 76 1.11 -10.07 18.80
N GLN A 77 1.91 -10.00 19.86
CA GLN A 77 3.11 -9.19 19.89
C GLN A 77 4.21 -9.99 20.59
N ASP A 78 5.16 -10.49 19.81
CA ASP A 78 6.28 -11.31 20.28
C ASP A 78 7.63 -10.84 19.71
N ASP A 79 8.66 -11.66 19.88
CA ASP A 79 10.00 -11.43 19.36
C ASP A 79 10.05 -11.43 17.82
N ARG A 80 9.14 -12.15 17.15
CA ARG A 80 9.04 -12.21 15.69
C ARG A 80 8.41 -10.93 15.12
N GLY A 81 7.57 -10.23 15.89
CA GLY A 81 6.95 -8.97 15.50
C GLY A 81 5.54 -8.81 16.04
N SER A 82 4.63 -8.24 15.25
CA SER A 82 3.22 -8.12 15.63
C SER A 82 2.26 -8.59 14.54
N LEU A 83 1.11 -9.09 14.98
CA LEU A 83 -0.03 -9.45 14.15
C LEU A 83 -1.28 -8.80 14.74
N THR A 84 -2.11 -8.23 13.88
CA THR A 84 -3.52 -7.97 14.15
C THR A 84 -4.36 -8.57 13.01
N ALA A 85 -5.20 -9.55 13.34
CA ALA A 85 -6.21 -10.08 12.44
C ALA A 85 -7.59 -9.76 13.01
N LEU A 86 -8.49 -9.22 12.20
CA LEU A 86 -9.84 -8.82 12.60
C LEU A 86 -10.84 -9.30 11.56
N ARG A 87 -11.94 -9.89 12.03
CA ARG A 87 -13.16 -10.14 11.26
C ARG A 87 -14.33 -9.56 12.04
N CYS A 88 -15.11 -8.68 11.44
CA CYS A 88 -16.29 -8.10 12.08
C CYS A 88 -17.32 -7.65 11.05
N THR A 89 -18.58 -7.59 11.47
CA THR A 89 -19.61 -6.85 10.73
C THR A 89 -19.49 -5.37 11.08
N ILE A 90 -19.46 -4.45 10.11
CA ILE A 90 -19.31 -3.01 10.33
C ILE A 90 -19.96 -2.21 9.18
N ALA A 91 -20.50 -1.03 9.48
CA ALA A 91 -21.00 -0.10 8.47
C ALA A 91 -19.86 0.45 7.60
N ALA A 92 -20.15 0.63 6.30
CA ALA A 92 -19.17 1.04 5.29
C ALA A 92 -18.47 2.37 5.61
N ASP A 93 -19.19 3.32 6.19
CA ASP A 93 -18.69 4.66 6.54
C ASP A 93 -17.76 4.66 7.76
N GLU A 94 -17.79 3.61 8.59
CA GLU A 94 -16.89 3.47 9.74
C GLU A 94 -15.62 2.68 9.44
N VAL A 95 -15.52 2.02 8.27
CA VAL A 95 -14.31 1.27 7.86
C VAL A 95 -13.04 2.14 7.84
N PRO A 96 -13.06 3.39 7.33
CA PRO A 96 -11.88 4.27 7.36
C PRO A 96 -11.41 4.66 8.76
N ALA A 97 -12.26 4.51 9.80
CA ALA A 97 -11.85 4.76 11.18
C ALA A 97 -10.93 3.66 11.73
N LEU A 98 -11.07 2.43 11.21
CA LEU A 98 -10.24 1.28 11.59
C LEU A 98 -8.94 1.18 10.78
N LEU A 99 -8.95 1.66 9.54
CA LEU A 99 -7.91 1.38 8.56
C LEU A 99 -7.26 2.66 8.06
N ARG A 100 -5.92 2.67 8.05
CA ARG A 100 -5.13 3.67 7.33
C ARG A 100 -4.21 2.97 6.36
N TRP A 101 -4.35 3.28 5.09
CA TRP A 101 -3.57 2.68 4.02
C TRP A 101 -2.23 3.39 3.84
N PRO A 102 -1.10 2.67 3.87
CA PRO A 102 0.18 3.25 3.51
C PRO A 102 0.22 3.66 2.02
N PRO A 103 1.08 4.62 1.64
CA PRO A 103 1.42 4.85 0.25
C PRO A 103 1.90 3.56 -0.44
N GLY A 104 1.61 3.40 -1.73
CA GLY A 104 1.95 2.18 -2.49
C GLY A 104 0.99 1.00 -2.25
N SER A 105 -0.13 1.21 -1.55
CA SER A 105 -1.19 0.20 -1.46
C SER A 105 -1.85 -0.07 -2.82
N GLN A 106 -2.26 -1.30 -3.06
CA GLN A 106 -2.76 -1.79 -4.34
C GLN A 106 -4.06 -2.59 -4.18
N ARG A 107 -4.86 -2.71 -5.25
CA ARG A 107 -5.94 -3.70 -5.32
C ARG A 107 -5.34 -5.03 -5.79
N PRO A 108 -5.57 -6.16 -5.10
CA PRO A 108 -5.13 -7.45 -5.60
C PRO A 108 -5.81 -7.79 -6.92
N VAL A 109 -5.14 -8.62 -7.71
CA VAL A 109 -5.61 -9.15 -9.00
C VAL A 109 -6.99 -9.79 -8.88
N VAL A 110 -7.12 -10.62 -7.86
CA VAL A 110 -8.33 -11.32 -7.48
C VAL A 110 -8.70 -10.75 -6.12
N ASP A 111 -9.99 -10.44 -5.91
CA ASP A 111 -10.53 -10.07 -4.60
C ASP A 111 -10.57 -11.29 -3.66
N ALA A 112 -9.40 -11.88 -3.46
CA ALA A 112 -9.09 -12.99 -2.60
C ALA A 112 -7.83 -12.62 -1.82
N ALA A 113 -7.58 -13.36 -0.76
CA ALA A 113 -6.36 -13.15 -0.02
C ALA A 113 -5.12 -13.55 -0.83
N PRO A 114 -4.04 -12.75 -0.81
CA PRO A 114 -2.89 -12.99 -1.64
C PRO A 114 -1.97 -14.06 -1.05
N ASP A 115 -1.54 -15.06 -1.82
CA ASP A 115 -0.78 -16.23 -1.33
C ASP A 115 0.47 -15.90 -0.49
N TRP A 116 1.13 -14.78 -0.77
CA TRP A 116 2.32 -14.35 -0.03
C TRP A 116 2.06 -14.12 1.46
N TRP A 117 0.82 -13.84 1.87
CA TRP A 117 0.47 -13.64 3.28
C TRP A 117 0.67 -14.89 4.14
N ARG A 118 0.62 -16.09 3.55
CA ARG A 118 0.90 -17.38 4.21
C ARG A 118 2.38 -17.72 4.15
N GLN A 119 3.09 -17.21 3.14
CA GLN A 119 4.49 -17.53 2.88
C GLN A 119 5.46 -16.58 3.59
N ARG A 120 5.05 -15.31 3.79
CA ARG A 120 5.90 -14.23 4.32
C ARG A 120 5.56 -13.84 5.76
N SER A 121 4.32 -14.07 6.21
CA SER A 121 3.94 -13.82 7.60
C SER A 121 4.59 -14.86 8.51
N PRO A 122 5.30 -14.47 9.57
CA PRO A 122 5.77 -15.42 10.59
C PRO A 122 4.63 -15.96 11.45
N PHE A 123 3.41 -15.44 11.29
CA PHE A 123 2.23 -15.80 12.06
C PHE A 123 1.23 -16.62 11.23
N PRO A 124 0.67 -17.71 11.80
CA PRO A 124 -0.33 -18.52 11.13
C PRO A 124 -1.66 -17.76 11.00
N VAL A 125 -2.29 -17.88 9.83
CA VAL A 125 -3.63 -17.32 9.57
C VAL A 125 -4.67 -18.10 10.39
N PRO A 126 -5.49 -17.45 11.23
CA PRO A 126 -6.57 -18.09 11.97
C PRO A 126 -7.57 -18.76 11.02
N GLU A 127 -8.12 -19.90 11.42
CA GLU A 127 -9.08 -20.65 10.60
C GLU A 127 -10.32 -19.84 10.22
N TRP A 128 -10.78 -18.98 11.14
CA TRP A 128 -11.93 -18.09 10.93
C TRP A 128 -11.65 -16.92 9.97
N PHE A 129 -10.39 -16.69 9.59
CA PHE A 129 -10.00 -15.62 8.68
C PHE A 129 -10.10 -16.11 7.23
N GLN A 130 -11.32 -16.05 6.68
CA GLN A 130 -11.63 -16.47 5.30
C GLN A 130 -12.25 -15.29 4.55
N PRO A 131 -11.44 -14.38 4.00
CA PRO A 131 -11.96 -13.19 3.32
C PRO A 131 -12.77 -13.58 2.09
N ALA A 132 -13.97 -13.03 2.03
CA ALA A 132 -14.90 -13.15 0.93
C ALA A 132 -15.55 -11.77 0.75
N GLY A 133 -15.40 -11.18 -0.42
CA GLY A 133 -15.84 -9.82 -0.71
C GLY A 133 -15.27 -9.32 -2.02
N THR A 134 -15.65 -8.11 -2.42
CA THR A 134 -15.30 -7.54 -3.74
C THR A 134 -14.51 -6.24 -3.65
N GLN A 135 -14.21 -5.79 -2.42
CA GLN A 135 -13.44 -4.57 -2.17
C GLN A 135 -12.19 -4.93 -1.36
N SER A 136 -11.17 -5.43 -2.06
CA SER A 136 -9.90 -5.78 -1.42
C SER A 136 -8.84 -4.73 -1.67
N ARG A 137 -7.95 -4.57 -0.69
CA ARG A 137 -6.77 -3.74 -0.80
C ARG A 137 -5.63 -4.37 -0.02
N LEU A 138 -4.41 -4.22 -0.51
CA LEU A 138 -3.21 -4.75 0.13
C LEU A 138 -2.06 -3.76 0.08
N TYR A 139 -1.12 -3.96 0.98
CA TYR A 139 0.18 -3.31 1.02
C TYR A 139 1.20 -4.32 1.52
N SER A 140 2.40 -4.30 0.96
CA SER A 140 3.52 -5.09 1.45
C SER A 140 4.81 -4.32 1.26
N ALA A 141 5.67 -4.30 2.27
CA ALA A 141 7.02 -3.77 2.19
C ALA A 141 8.00 -4.72 2.89
N SER A 142 9.20 -4.84 2.33
CA SER A 142 10.28 -5.64 2.90
C SER A 142 11.57 -4.83 2.81
N GLY A 143 12.36 -4.82 3.89
CA GLY A 143 13.64 -4.14 3.95
C GLY A 143 14.54 -4.71 5.03
N ALA A 144 15.74 -4.13 5.18
CA ALA A 144 16.74 -4.59 6.14
C ALA A 144 16.25 -4.57 7.60
N ALA A 145 15.32 -3.67 7.94
CA ALA A 145 14.77 -3.54 9.29
C ALA A 145 13.62 -4.53 9.59
N GLY A 146 13.12 -5.26 8.60
CA GLY A 146 11.97 -6.14 8.73
C GLY A 146 11.01 -6.09 7.53
N SER A 147 9.88 -6.75 7.65
CA SER A 147 8.82 -6.74 6.63
C SER A 147 7.49 -6.37 7.25
N ALA A 148 6.60 -5.77 6.48
CA ALA A 148 5.26 -5.41 6.91
C ALA A 148 4.25 -5.73 5.81
N GLY A 149 3.04 -6.10 6.21
CA GLY A 149 1.94 -6.32 5.31
C GLY A 149 0.61 -5.85 5.89
N LEU A 150 -0.23 -5.33 5.02
CA LEU A 150 -1.60 -4.93 5.30
C LEU A 150 -2.51 -5.54 4.24
N PHE A 151 -3.62 -6.12 4.65
CA PHE A 151 -4.66 -6.60 3.76
C PHE A 151 -6.02 -6.32 4.38
N ALA A 152 -6.96 -5.83 3.59
CA ALA A 152 -8.34 -5.77 4.00
C ALA A 152 -9.24 -6.16 2.84
N ASN A 153 -10.35 -6.80 3.17
CA ASN A 153 -11.39 -7.19 2.24
C ASN A 153 -12.73 -6.88 2.89
N TYR A 154 -13.56 -6.11 2.18
CA TYR A 154 -14.90 -5.75 2.62
C TYR A 154 -15.93 -6.27 1.64
N ASP A 155 -16.98 -6.90 2.18
CA ASP A 155 -18.17 -7.27 1.43
C ASP A 155 -19.32 -6.32 1.77
N PRO A 156 -19.77 -5.46 0.83
CA PRO A 156 -20.87 -4.54 1.09
C PRO A 156 -22.22 -5.24 1.31
N ALA A 157 -22.41 -6.47 0.78
CA ALA A 157 -23.67 -7.20 0.91
C ALA A 157 -23.85 -7.73 2.34
N THR A 158 -22.79 -8.36 2.89
CA THR A 158 -22.81 -8.92 4.25
C THR A 158 -22.30 -7.95 5.31
N ARG A 159 -21.77 -6.79 4.90
CA ARG A 159 -21.08 -5.80 5.77
C ARG A 159 -19.90 -6.39 6.53
N LEU A 160 -19.32 -7.47 6.00
CA LEU A 160 -18.24 -8.21 6.64
C LEU A 160 -16.91 -7.60 6.23
N LEU A 161 -16.14 -7.15 7.22
CA LEU A 161 -14.76 -6.70 7.07
C LEU A 161 -13.83 -7.80 7.55
N HIS A 162 -12.86 -8.14 6.71
CA HIS A 162 -11.66 -8.88 7.08
C HIS A 162 -10.46 -7.97 6.99
N PHE A 163 -9.61 -8.00 8.02
CA PHE A 163 -8.43 -7.15 8.13
C PHE A 163 -7.24 -7.92 8.71
N TRP A 164 -6.11 -7.85 8.02
CA TRP A 164 -4.87 -8.49 8.41
C TRP A 164 -3.73 -7.49 8.33
N GLN A 165 -3.11 -7.22 9.47
CA GLN A 165 -1.91 -6.40 9.57
C GLN A 165 -0.83 -7.18 10.28
N TRP A 166 0.37 -7.20 9.71
CA TRP A 166 1.53 -7.75 10.40
C TRP A 166 2.78 -6.92 10.13
N ASP A 167 3.70 -6.97 11.06
CA ASP A 167 5.08 -6.53 10.90
C ASP A 167 5.99 -7.57 11.53
N SER A 168 7.11 -7.87 10.88
CA SER A 168 8.20 -8.64 11.45
C SER A 168 9.36 -7.74 11.77
N ARG A 169 10.04 -8.03 12.88
CA ARG A 169 11.30 -7.38 13.23
C ARG A 169 12.44 -8.14 12.54
N GLY A 170 13.36 -7.39 11.92
CA GLY A 170 14.59 -7.98 11.41
C GLY A 170 15.35 -8.63 12.57
N ALA A 171 15.52 -9.96 12.50
CA ALA A 171 16.50 -10.62 13.33
C ALA A 171 17.89 -10.25 12.79
N ASP A 172 18.80 -9.86 13.68
CA ASP A 172 20.22 -10.10 13.48
C ASP A 172 20.42 -11.61 13.40
N SER A 173 20.15 -12.21 12.24
CA SER A 173 20.43 -13.59 11.95
C SER A 173 21.24 -13.65 10.66
N GLY A 174 22.53 -13.87 10.84
CA GLY A 174 23.42 -14.18 9.74
C GLY A 174 22.85 -15.34 8.91
N SER A 175 22.99 -15.18 7.59
CA SER A 175 22.75 -16.21 6.59
C SER A 175 21.31 -16.73 6.46
N ALA A 176 20.45 -15.89 5.89
CA ALA A 176 19.60 -16.34 4.79
C ALA A 176 19.87 -15.40 3.62
N SER A 177 20.41 -15.98 2.54
CA SER A 177 20.67 -15.38 1.23
C SER A 177 20.03 -13.99 1.06
N ALA A 178 20.88 -12.98 0.89
CA ALA A 178 20.53 -11.83 0.08
C ALA A 178 20.19 -12.38 -1.32
N ALA A 179 18.98 -12.93 -1.46
CA ALA A 179 18.26 -12.89 -2.71
C ALA A 179 18.21 -11.39 -2.97
N THR A 180 19.08 -10.97 -3.86
CA THR A 180 19.09 -9.65 -4.47
C THR A 180 17.62 -9.32 -4.64
N VAL A 181 17.11 -8.39 -3.83
CA VAL A 181 15.94 -7.63 -4.22
C VAL A 181 16.46 -6.98 -5.48
N ALA A 182 16.22 -7.63 -6.62
CA ALA A 182 16.34 -6.99 -7.90
C ALA A 182 15.61 -5.67 -7.67
N ALA A 183 16.33 -4.56 -7.83
CA ALA A 183 15.72 -3.24 -7.84
C ALA A 183 14.39 -3.42 -8.57
N ALA A 184 13.28 -3.10 -7.90
CA ALA A 184 11.95 -3.33 -8.44
C ALA A 184 12.00 -2.96 -9.92
N PRO A 185 11.62 -3.87 -10.85
CA PRO A 185 11.74 -3.57 -12.27
C PRO A 185 11.02 -2.24 -12.48
N ALA A 186 11.77 -1.25 -12.95
CA ALA A 186 11.26 0.11 -12.97
C ALA A 186 9.92 0.13 -13.68
N ASP A 187 8.94 0.73 -13.03
CA ASP A 187 7.56 0.61 -13.45
C ASP A 187 7.14 1.79 -14.34
N ALA A 188 5.90 1.75 -14.83
CA ALA A 188 5.36 2.83 -15.63
C ALA A 188 5.30 4.17 -14.86
N ASP A 189 5.26 4.16 -13.52
CA ASP A 189 5.28 5.38 -12.70
C ASP A 189 6.69 6.00 -12.68
N ASP A 190 7.72 5.18 -12.49
CA ASP A 190 9.13 5.56 -12.57
C ASP A 190 9.46 6.10 -13.96
N LEU A 191 9.05 5.41 -15.02
CA LEU A 191 9.25 5.87 -16.38
C LEU A 191 8.55 7.22 -16.63
N ALA A 192 7.31 7.40 -16.16
CA ALA A 192 6.61 8.68 -16.27
C ALA A 192 7.34 9.81 -15.54
N ALA A 193 7.84 9.54 -14.33
CA ALA A 193 8.59 10.50 -13.52
C ALA A 193 9.94 10.88 -14.14
N GLU A 194 10.67 9.90 -14.70
CA GLU A 194 11.91 10.11 -15.43
C GLU A 194 11.69 10.97 -16.68
N ILE A 195 10.66 10.67 -17.48
CA ILE A 195 10.30 11.48 -18.66
C ILE A 195 9.92 12.90 -18.21
N GLU A 196 9.11 13.07 -17.17
CA GLU A 196 8.76 14.38 -16.64
C GLU A 196 10.01 15.18 -16.26
N GLN A 197 10.92 14.55 -15.50
CA GLN A 197 12.15 15.18 -15.05
C GLN A 197 13.05 15.57 -16.23
N PHE A 198 13.17 14.68 -17.22
CA PHE A 198 13.92 14.95 -18.46
C PHE A 198 13.35 16.14 -19.22
N LEU A 199 12.03 16.19 -19.43
CA LEU A 199 11.35 17.29 -20.11
C LEU A 199 11.51 18.62 -19.35
N ARG A 200 11.41 18.59 -18.01
CA ARG A 200 11.63 19.77 -17.17
C ARG A 200 13.06 20.30 -17.26
N ARG A 201 14.07 19.42 -17.21
CA ARG A 201 15.49 19.80 -17.37
C ARG A 201 15.76 20.46 -18.72
N ARG A 202 14.98 20.10 -19.76
CA ARG A 202 15.05 20.70 -21.09
C ARG A 202 14.10 21.88 -21.31
N SER A 203 13.42 22.35 -20.26
CA SER A 203 12.46 23.44 -20.33
C SER A 203 11.38 23.24 -21.40
N HIS A 204 10.95 21.97 -21.59
CA HIS A 204 9.90 21.64 -22.54
C HIS A 204 8.60 22.37 -22.17
N PRO A 205 7.88 22.99 -23.13
CA PRO A 205 6.70 23.77 -22.82
C PRO A 205 5.59 22.93 -22.19
N VAL A 206 4.99 23.48 -21.14
CA VAL A 206 3.74 22.98 -20.55
C VAL A 206 2.58 23.63 -21.30
N GLY A 207 1.59 22.85 -21.72
CA GLY A 207 0.37 23.37 -22.33
C GLY A 207 -0.38 24.31 -21.38
N ALA A 208 -1.25 25.16 -21.93
CA ALA A 208 -2.10 26.05 -21.12
C ALA A 208 -3.03 25.29 -20.15
N ASP A 209 -3.28 24.02 -20.43
CA ASP A 209 -4.02 23.08 -19.59
C ASP A 209 -3.18 22.39 -18.51
N GLY A 210 -1.90 22.75 -18.39
CA GLY A 210 -0.97 22.18 -17.42
C GLY A 210 -0.34 20.86 -17.85
N TRP A 211 -0.66 20.33 -19.03
CA TRP A 211 -0.11 19.04 -19.49
C TRP A 211 1.20 19.22 -20.26
N LEU A 212 2.17 18.36 -19.94
CA LEU A 212 3.36 18.14 -20.76
C LEU A 212 3.04 17.08 -21.82
N ARG A 213 3.31 17.37 -23.09
CA ARG A 213 3.09 16.44 -24.20
C ARG A 213 4.37 16.28 -25.00
N CYS A 214 4.78 15.05 -25.29
CA CYS A 214 5.97 14.80 -26.09
C CYS A 214 5.87 13.53 -26.92
N GLU A 215 6.66 13.51 -27.99
CA GLU A 215 7.06 12.29 -28.70
C GLU A 215 8.59 12.26 -28.70
N LEU A 216 9.16 11.25 -28.05
CA LEU A 216 10.58 11.02 -27.95
C LEU A 216 10.94 9.83 -28.84
N ALA A 217 11.79 10.07 -29.83
CA ALA A 217 12.32 9.00 -30.66
C ALA A 217 13.21 8.05 -29.82
N ALA A 218 13.49 6.88 -30.38
CA ALA A 218 14.46 5.95 -29.84
C ALA A 218 15.88 6.53 -29.98
N ASP A 219 16.26 7.39 -29.03
CA ASP A 219 17.53 8.12 -28.99
C ASP A 219 18.33 7.69 -27.75
N PRO A 220 19.63 7.32 -27.90
CA PRO A 220 20.50 6.98 -26.77
C PRO A 220 20.53 8.02 -25.64
N LEU A 221 20.39 9.32 -25.95
CA LEU A 221 20.33 10.39 -24.94
C LEU A 221 19.06 10.34 -24.10
N VAL A 222 17.95 9.89 -24.70
CA VAL A 222 16.69 9.68 -23.98
C VAL A 222 16.81 8.43 -23.11
N SER A 223 17.33 7.33 -23.65
CA SER A 223 17.56 6.10 -22.87
C SER A 223 18.54 6.32 -21.70
N ALA A 224 19.54 7.19 -21.85
CA ALA A 224 20.46 7.54 -20.76
C ALA A 224 19.80 8.40 -19.67
N ALA A 225 18.80 9.23 -20.04
CA ALA A 225 18.10 10.09 -19.11
C ALA A 225 16.89 9.42 -18.44
N CYS A 226 16.33 8.40 -19.09
CA CYS A 226 15.24 7.57 -18.60
C CYS A 226 15.68 6.10 -18.57
N PRO A 227 16.45 5.67 -17.55
CA PRO A 227 16.95 4.29 -17.44
C PRO A 227 15.86 3.21 -17.50
N SER A 228 14.63 3.57 -17.15
CA SER A 228 13.45 2.69 -17.17
C SER A 228 12.90 2.46 -18.58
N LEU A 229 13.31 3.27 -19.56
CA LEU A 229 12.91 3.12 -20.96
C LEU A 229 13.72 1.99 -21.62
N PRO A 230 13.06 0.95 -22.18
CA PRO A 230 13.77 -0.10 -22.88
C PRO A 230 14.62 0.42 -24.04
N VAL A 231 15.80 -0.16 -24.22
CA VAL A 231 16.74 0.24 -25.27
C VAL A 231 16.08 0.11 -26.65
N GLY A 232 16.15 1.18 -27.43
CA GLY A 232 15.56 1.23 -28.77
C GLY A 232 14.05 1.49 -28.80
N ALA A 233 13.40 1.67 -27.64
CA ALA A 233 12.00 2.07 -27.60
C ALA A 233 11.83 3.58 -27.82
N ALA A 234 10.77 3.94 -28.53
CA ALA A 234 10.30 5.32 -28.62
C ALA A 234 9.14 5.52 -27.63
N VAL A 235 8.93 6.75 -27.19
CA VAL A 235 7.88 7.09 -26.22
C VAL A 235 7.01 8.22 -26.73
N ARG A 236 5.70 8.06 -26.56
CA ARG A 236 4.72 9.14 -26.61
C ARG A 236 4.16 9.34 -25.21
N ALA A 237 4.11 10.58 -24.73
CA ALA A 237 3.64 10.85 -23.39
C ALA A 237 2.73 12.09 -23.35
N ALA A 238 1.71 11.99 -22.52
CA ALA A 238 0.97 13.14 -21.99
C ALA A 238 1.01 13.02 -20.46
N LEU A 239 1.70 13.94 -19.80
CA LEU A 239 1.96 13.92 -18.36
C LEU A 239 1.33 15.13 -17.70
N TYR A 240 0.67 14.94 -16.56
CA TYR A 240 0.13 16.03 -15.75
C TYR A 240 1.00 16.22 -14.48
N PRO A 241 1.95 17.17 -14.49
CA PRO A 241 2.89 17.40 -13.40
C PRO A 241 2.18 17.91 -12.14
N TRP A 242 1.97 17.04 -11.14
CA TRP A 242 1.49 17.47 -9.82
C TRP A 242 2.23 16.70 -8.72
N LYS A 243 2.52 17.41 -7.63
CA LYS A 243 3.15 16.81 -6.44
C LYS A 243 2.29 15.66 -5.90
N ASP A 244 2.87 14.45 -5.84
CA ASP A 244 2.23 13.25 -5.28
C ASP A 244 1.01 12.73 -6.07
N ARG A 245 0.91 13.04 -7.39
CA ARG A 245 -0.14 12.46 -8.24
C ARG A 245 0.40 11.93 -9.55
N HIS A 246 -0.03 10.73 -9.88
CA HIS A 246 0.27 10.09 -11.15
C HIS A 246 -0.95 10.29 -12.04
N ARG A 247 -0.82 11.17 -13.04
CA ARG A 247 -1.79 11.23 -14.12
C ARG A 247 -1.03 11.35 -15.42
N TYR A 248 -1.02 10.26 -16.16
CA TYR A 248 -0.27 10.18 -17.40
C TYR A 248 -0.90 9.23 -18.39
N LEU A 249 -0.60 9.47 -19.65
CA LEU A 249 -0.81 8.55 -20.75
C LEU A 249 0.54 8.30 -21.38
N LEU A 250 0.94 7.04 -21.46
CA LEU A 250 2.19 6.59 -22.08
C LEU A 250 1.87 5.66 -23.25
N GLY A 251 2.61 5.84 -24.34
CA GLY A 251 2.72 4.89 -25.43
C GLY A 251 4.18 4.56 -25.65
N VAL A 252 4.61 3.35 -25.26
CA VAL A 252 5.97 2.85 -25.46
C VAL A 252 5.97 1.97 -26.71
N VAL A 253 6.70 2.39 -27.74
CA VAL A 253 6.73 1.75 -29.07
C VAL A 253 8.05 1.04 -29.29
N GLY A 254 8.01 -0.15 -29.88
CA GLY A 254 9.20 -0.97 -30.13
C GLY A 254 9.60 -1.84 -28.94
N ILE A 255 8.67 -2.09 -28.01
CA ILE A 255 8.88 -2.87 -26.78
C ILE A 255 8.33 -4.29 -26.93
N ASP A 256 9.09 -5.29 -26.48
CA ASP A 256 8.65 -6.68 -26.46
C ASP A 256 7.72 -6.99 -25.28
N ALA A 257 6.94 -8.07 -25.40
CA ALA A 257 5.93 -8.45 -24.41
C ALA A 257 6.49 -8.67 -23.00
N GLY A 258 7.70 -9.23 -22.87
CA GLY A 258 8.36 -9.44 -21.59
C GLY A 258 8.66 -8.13 -20.85
N PRO A 259 9.46 -7.22 -21.44
CA PRO A 259 9.69 -5.89 -20.90
C PRO A 259 8.41 -5.07 -20.69
N ALA A 260 7.42 -5.20 -21.59
CA ALA A 260 6.12 -4.54 -21.43
C ALA A 260 5.36 -5.05 -20.19
N ALA A 261 5.41 -6.35 -19.91
CA ALA A 261 4.83 -6.94 -18.70
C ALA A 261 5.59 -6.51 -17.43
N ALA A 262 6.89 -6.26 -17.52
CA ALA A 262 7.69 -5.75 -16.41
C ALA A 262 7.31 -4.31 -16.03
N LEU A 263 7.10 -3.42 -17.01
CA LEU A 263 6.67 -2.03 -16.79
C LEU A 263 5.31 -1.89 -16.08
N VAL A 264 4.47 -2.94 -16.10
CA VAL A 264 3.17 -2.95 -15.42
C VAL A 264 3.19 -3.72 -14.09
N GLU A 265 4.39 -4.06 -13.57
CA GLU A 265 4.66 -4.61 -12.24
C GLU A 265 3.89 -5.88 -11.84
N GLY A 266 3.66 -6.81 -12.77
CA GLY A 266 2.92 -8.02 -12.41
C GLY A 266 1.45 -7.77 -12.06
N ARG A 267 0.91 -6.60 -12.39
CA ARG A 267 -0.53 -6.47 -12.65
C ARG A 267 -0.83 -7.34 -13.87
N PRO A 268 -1.67 -8.38 -13.78
CA PRO A 268 -1.80 -9.36 -14.83
C PRO A 268 -2.43 -8.72 -16.05
N LEU A 269 -1.68 -8.78 -17.14
CA LEU A 269 -2.16 -8.55 -18.49
C LEU A 269 -3.18 -9.64 -18.84
N ARG A 270 -4.44 -9.44 -18.49
CA ARG A 270 -5.51 -10.33 -18.96
C ARG A 270 -5.94 -9.95 -20.37
N GLN A 271 -6.08 -10.96 -21.22
CA GLN A 271 -6.57 -10.80 -22.58
C GLN A 271 -8.02 -10.30 -22.56
N VAL A 272 -8.27 -9.28 -23.36
CA VAL A 272 -9.60 -8.68 -23.58
C VAL A 272 -10.48 -9.69 -24.29
N THR A 273 -11.64 -10.01 -23.72
CA THR A 273 -12.76 -10.51 -24.52
C THR A 273 -13.45 -9.30 -25.16
N ALA A 274 -13.91 -9.45 -26.39
CA ALA A 274 -14.41 -8.38 -27.26
C ALA A 274 -15.62 -7.56 -26.73
N ALA A 275 -16.08 -7.78 -25.49
CA ALA A 275 -17.27 -7.17 -24.92
C ALA A 275 -17.02 -5.96 -24.00
N ASP A 276 -15.83 -5.81 -23.42
CA ASP A 276 -15.59 -4.77 -22.42
C ASP A 276 -14.41 -3.88 -22.81
N ILE A 277 -14.72 -2.68 -23.32
CA ILE A 277 -14.13 -1.37 -22.99
C ILE A 277 -14.69 -0.38 -24.02
N THR A 278 -15.78 0.29 -23.66
CA THR A 278 -16.31 1.45 -24.40
C THR A 278 -16.50 2.68 -23.50
N LYS A 279 -16.19 2.58 -22.20
CA LYS A 279 -16.22 3.70 -21.27
C LYS A 279 -14.80 4.21 -21.02
N PRO A 280 -14.32 5.25 -21.73
CA PRO A 280 -13.09 5.91 -21.31
C PRO A 280 -13.30 6.52 -19.92
N TRP A 281 -12.27 6.54 -19.06
CA TRP A 281 -12.23 7.43 -17.90
C TRP A 281 -12.14 8.90 -18.39
N ALA A 282 -13.20 9.42 -19.02
CA ALA A 282 -13.18 10.72 -19.69
C ALA A 282 -12.71 11.86 -18.76
N PHE A 283 -12.98 11.74 -17.46
CA PHE A 283 -12.51 12.67 -16.42
C PHE A 283 -10.97 12.69 -16.26
N ALA A 284 -10.29 11.59 -16.58
CA ALA A 284 -8.85 11.40 -16.48
C ALA A 284 -8.10 11.75 -17.79
N LEU A 285 -8.79 12.14 -18.87
CA LEU A 285 -8.17 12.56 -20.14
C LEU A 285 -7.68 14.01 -20.13
N PRO A 286 -6.67 14.37 -20.94
CA PRO A 286 -6.34 15.77 -21.18
C PRO A 286 -7.54 16.54 -21.77
N PRO A 287 -7.62 17.87 -21.59
CA PRO A 287 -8.58 18.68 -22.34
C PRO A 287 -8.46 18.45 -23.84
N GLY A 288 -9.60 18.28 -24.52
CA GLY A 288 -9.65 17.86 -25.93
C GLY A 288 -9.73 16.34 -26.15
N GLY A 289 -9.65 15.54 -25.09
CA GLY A 289 -9.83 14.08 -25.14
C GLY A 289 -8.52 13.30 -25.21
N ALA A 290 -8.63 12.02 -25.55
CA ALA A 290 -7.48 11.13 -25.67
C ALA A 290 -6.61 11.56 -26.87
N PRO A 291 -5.27 11.54 -26.73
CA PRO A 291 -4.39 11.72 -27.87
C PRO A 291 -4.70 10.72 -28.99
N SER A 292 -4.55 11.12 -30.25
CA SER A 292 -4.91 10.28 -31.42
C SER A 292 -4.12 8.97 -31.51
N TRP A 293 -2.93 8.91 -30.90
CA TRP A 293 -2.11 7.71 -30.78
C TRP A 293 -2.59 6.76 -29.68
N LEU A 294 -3.42 7.21 -28.74
CA LEU A 294 -4.01 6.38 -27.70
C LEU A 294 -5.38 5.88 -28.19
N ARG A 295 -5.35 4.88 -29.06
CA ARG A 295 -6.57 4.17 -29.46
C ARG A 295 -6.81 3.04 -28.46
N ALA A 296 -7.73 3.24 -27.52
CA ALA A 296 -8.14 2.19 -26.59
C ALA A 296 -8.99 1.15 -27.32
N VAL A 297 -8.35 0.23 -28.05
CA VAL A 297 -8.99 -0.93 -28.68
C VAL A 297 -8.70 -2.15 -27.81
N GLY A 298 -9.48 -2.29 -26.73
CA GLY A 298 -9.25 -3.32 -25.71
C GLY A 298 -8.05 -3.05 -24.79
N GLY A 299 -8.16 -3.44 -23.52
CA GLY A 299 -7.09 -3.43 -22.52
C GLY A 299 -7.58 -4.00 -21.18
N GLN A 300 -6.81 -3.84 -20.11
CA GLN A 300 -7.24 -4.15 -18.75
C GLN A 300 -7.27 -2.87 -17.93
N ALA A 301 -8.38 -2.61 -17.27
CA ALA A 301 -8.47 -1.58 -16.25
C ALA A 301 -8.29 -2.21 -14.88
N HIS A 302 -7.64 -1.48 -13.99
CA HIS A 302 -7.52 -1.75 -12.57
C HIS A 302 -7.89 -0.49 -11.81
N CYS A 303 -8.65 -0.62 -10.74
CA CYS A 303 -9.06 0.49 -9.87
C CYS A 303 -8.61 0.22 -8.44
N LEU A 304 -8.05 1.22 -7.75
CA LEU A 304 -7.84 1.15 -6.30
C LEU A 304 -9.11 1.60 -5.59
N LEU A 305 -9.68 0.71 -4.76
CA LEU A 305 -10.93 0.98 -4.04
C LEU A 305 -10.67 1.26 -2.55
N VAL A 306 -11.46 2.16 -1.99
CA VAL A 306 -11.59 2.32 -0.53
C VAL A 306 -12.54 1.23 0.01
N PRO A 307 -12.07 0.31 0.88
CA PRO A 307 -12.96 -0.66 1.52
C PRO A 307 -14.06 0.05 2.33
N GLY A 308 -15.31 -0.36 2.13
CA GLY A 308 -16.48 0.29 2.72
C GLY A 308 -17.27 1.04 1.65
N PRO A 309 -17.01 2.34 1.41
CA PRO A 309 -17.77 3.13 0.46
C PRO A 309 -17.55 2.69 -1.00
N GLY A 310 -16.49 1.93 -1.30
CA GLY A 310 -16.18 1.47 -2.65
C GLY A 310 -15.78 2.59 -3.62
N THR A 311 -15.41 3.76 -3.11
CA THR A 311 -14.95 4.87 -3.96
C THR A 311 -13.62 4.54 -4.62
N VAL A 312 -13.43 5.01 -5.84
CA VAL A 312 -12.23 4.77 -6.65
C VAL A 312 -11.21 5.88 -6.37
N GLU A 313 -10.04 5.55 -5.84
CA GLU A 313 -8.97 6.53 -5.56
C GLU A 313 -8.08 6.77 -6.77
N SER A 314 -7.80 5.70 -7.51
CA SER A 314 -6.96 5.72 -8.69
C SER A 314 -7.35 4.59 -9.64
N GLY A 315 -6.87 4.67 -10.88
CA GLY A 315 -6.99 3.58 -11.82
C GLY A 315 -5.88 3.57 -12.85
N ARG A 316 -5.54 2.36 -13.29
CA ARG A 316 -4.60 2.11 -14.38
C ARG A 316 -5.26 1.26 -15.44
N TRP A 317 -5.21 1.73 -16.67
CA TRP A 317 -5.59 0.98 -17.85
C TRP A 317 -4.34 0.66 -18.65
N THR A 318 -4.21 -0.57 -19.11
CA THR A 318 -3.07 -1.03 -19.90
C THR A 318 -3.52 -1.83 -21.11
N ALA A 319 -2.88 -1.62 -22.25
CA ALA A 319 -3.05 -2.45 -23.43
C ALA A 319 -1.70 -2.71 -24.09
N TYR A 320 -1.49 -3.91 -24.61
CA TYR A 320 -0.31 -4.25 -25.38
C TYR A 320 -0.73 -4.73 -26.77
N GLU A 321 -0.17 -4.11 -27.80
CA GLU A 321 -0.40 -4.48 -29.21
C GLU A 321 0.83 -5.21 -29.76
N PRO A 322 0.78 -6.55 -29.94
CA PRO A 322 1.93 -7.31 -30.39
C PRO A 322 2.40 -6.96 -31.81
N HIS A 323 1.47 -6.63 -32.71
CA HIS A 323 1.77 -6.33 -34.12
C HIS A 323 2.64 -5.08 -34.26
N THR A 324 2.38 -4.06 -33.44
CA THR A 324 3.12 -2.80 -33.45
C THR A 324 4.18 -2.72 -32.36
N ARG A 325 4.28 -3.76 -31.51
CA ARG A 325 5.15 -3.79 -30.32
C ARG A 325 4.95 -2.55 -29.46
N THR A 326 3.68 -2.25 -29.16
CA THR A 326 3.29 -1.01 -28.45
C THR A 326 2.61 -1.34 -27.13
N LEU A 327 3.16 -0.83 -26.03
CA LEU A 327 2.50 -0.77 -24.73
C LEU A 327 1.82 0.59 -24.57
N LEU A 328 0.52 0.59 -24.28
CA LEU A 328 -0.25 1.76 -23.89
C LEU A 328 -0.56 1.67 -22.40
N VAL A 329 -0.29 2.74 -21.66
CA VAL A 329 -0.63 2.87 -20.24
C VAL A 329 -1.38 4.17 -20.05
N TRP A 330 -2.51 4.09 -19.36
CA TRP A 330 -3.25 5.24 -18.89
C TRP A 330 -3.41 5.11 -17.38
N ASP A 331 -2.71 5.95 -16.63
CA ASP A 331 -2.80 5.99 -15.17
C ASP A 331 -3.42 7.30 -14.70
N TRP A 332 -4.21 7.22 -13.65
CA TRP A 332 -4.77 8.37 -12.97
C TRP A 332 -4.89 8.14 -11.47
N ALA A 333 -4.58 9.18 -10.69
CA ALA A 333 -4.88 9.30 -9.28
C ALA A 333 -5.38 10.72 -8.97
N GLU A 334 -6.50 10.86 -8.25
CA GLU A 334 -7.06 12.15 -7.84
C GLU A 334 -6.98 12.38 -6.33
N LEU A 335 -7.06 13.65 -5.88
CA LEU A 335 -7.21 13.94 -4.44
C LEU A 335 -8.54 13.46 -3.88
N THR A 336 -9.58 13.58 -4.69
CA THR A 336 -10.94 13.28 -4.28
C THR A 336 -11.34 11.95 -4.91
N PRO A 337 -11.61 10.92 -4.10
CA PRO A 337 -12.07 9.64 -4.62
C PRO A 337 -13.34 9.80 -5.48
N ARG A 338 -13.40 9.05 -6.57
CA ARG A 338 -14.53 9.01 -7.49
C ARG A 338 -15.62 8.05 -6.98
N PRO A 339 -16.90 8.26 -7.34
CA PRO A 339 -17.97 7.36 -6.95
C PRO A 339 -17.74 5.94 -7.50
N PRO A 340 -18.34 4.89 -6.89
CA PRO A 340 -18.19 3.50 -7.36
C PRO A 340 -18.55 3.27 -8.83
N SER A 341 -19.41 4.12 -9.42
CA SER A 341 -19.75 4.07 -10.85
C SER A 341 -18.58 4.39 -11.80
N ALA A 342 -17.47 4.91 -11.27
CA ALA A 342 -16.22 5.09 -12.01
C ALA A 342 -15.35 3.82 -12.05
N ASP A 343 -15.70 2.77 -11.28
CA ASP A 343 -14.99 1.49 -11.33
C ASP A 343 -15.35 0.76 -12.62
N LEU A 344 -14.46 0.82 -13.60
CA LEU A 344 -14.60 0.11 -14.86
C LEU A 344 -14.34 -1.40 -14.72
N CYS A 345 -13.86 -1.86 -13.56
CA CYS A 345 -13.62 -3.26 -13.25
C CYS A 345 -14.82 -3.91 -12.55
N ALA A 346 -15.85 -3.14 -12.19
CA ALA A 346 -17.04 -3.69 -11.56
C ALA A 346 -17.76 -4.63 -12.54
N PRO A 347 -18.17 -5.85 -12.11
CA PRO A 347 -18.96 -6.72 -12.96
C PRO A 347 -20.25 -5.99 -13.39
N ALA A 348 -20.63 -6.12 -14.66
CA ALA A 348 -21.88 -5.58 -15.15
C ALA A 348 -23.02 -6.05 -14.24
N ALA A 349 -23.76 -5.10 -13.66
CA ALA A 349 -24.90 -5.43 -12.82
C ALA A 349 -25.87 -6.28 -13.66
N ILE A 350 -26.11 -7.52 -13.23
CA ILE A 350 -27.17 -8.35 -13.80
C ILE A 350 -28.46 -7.61 -13.44
N ALA A 351 -29.10 -7.00 -14.45
CA ALA A 351 -30.42 -6.44 -14.29
C ALA A 351 -31.37 -7.59 -13.89
N HIS A 352 -31.88 -7.53 -12.67
CA HIS A 352 -32.92 -8.43 -12.17
C HIS A 352 -34.30 -7.92 -12.57
#